data_AF-A0A2N9NT05-F1
#
_entry.id   AF-A0A2N9NT05-F1
#
_cell.length_a   1.000
_cell.length_b   1.000
_cell.length_c   1.000
_cell.angle_alpha   90.00
_cell.angle_beta   90.00
_cell.angle_gamma   90.00
#
_symmetry.space_group_name_H-M   'P 1'
#
loop_
_entity.id
_entity.type
_entity.pdbx_description
1 polymer ?
#
loop_
_entity_poly.entity_id
_entity_poly.type
_entity_poly.pdbx_seq_one_letter_code
_entity_poly.pdbx_strand_id
1 'polypeptide(L)'
;MHLQQTKDVSRTTGGPQYYFHDLPVFVKEFIRSSGACPVVLQTPYGIASTPFMAVGRDQKLGKKGKVVGGKVGHDRIQAASGRESIGEAIRFWYGLKSRPDFERIDVDIVVEPDGRFILIPTAVLMRGGKRPKTLAKVSTPLSFHHDYQSRFWKDQIALRRREAASDISWAGEQIRRVVEDHGHADTRNVHESDLLRTAGALSLLGLDLSLYLVKGYDCPNSRFHFSGLPPYPCPVEIKKRSAAFSYQVTKYADLPRAVVLCVHHDLPNPPAHIDVLELSALAQYLA
;
A
#
# COMPACT_ATOMS: atom_id res chain seq x y z
N MET A 1 7.35 -10.18 18.59
CA MET A 1 5.97 -10.30 19.13
C MET A 1 5.05 -10.82 18.03
N HIS A 2 3.87 -11.32 18.37
CA HIS A 2 2.97 -11.87 17.36
C HIS A 2 1.50 -11.72 17.72
N LEU A 3 0.63 -11.85 16.71
CA LEU A 3 -0.79 -12.04 16.87
C LEU A 3 -1.12 -13.53 16.76
N GLN A 4 -1.99 -14.00 17.65
CA GLN A 4 -2.55 -15.34 17.59
C GLN A 4 -4.06 -15.28 17.41
N GLN A 5 -4.58 -16.06 16.46
CA GLN A 5 -6.02 -16.18 16.20
C GLN A 5 -6.68 -17.09 17.24
N THR A 6 -7.90 -16.77 17.67
CA THR A 6 -8.74 -17.69 18.46
C THR A 6 -8.92 -19.06 17.81
N LYS A 7 -9.14 -20.09 18.64
CA LYS A 7 -9.50 -21.45 18.17
C LYS A 7 -10.79 -21.42 17.35
N ASP A 8 -10.93 -22.36 16.40
CA ASP A 8 -12.05 -22.46 15.44
C ASP A 8 -13.45 -22.36 16.07
N VAL A 9 -13.61 -22.84 17.32
CA VAL A 9 -14.87 -22.82 18.07
C VAL A 9 -15.36 -21.40 18.42
N SER A 10 -14.52 -20.37 18.31
CA SER A 10 -14.93 -18.97 18.56
C SER A 10 -15.61 -18.29 17.36
N ARG A 11 -15.59 -18.91 16.17
CA ARG A 11 -16.22 -18.31 14.96
C ARG A 11 -17.75 -18.23 15.10
N THR A 12 -18.35 -19.06 15.94
CA THR A 12 -19.79 -19.20 16.14
C THR A 12 -20.48 -17.99 16.76
N THR A 13 -19.73 -17.06 17.40
CA THR A 13 -20.35 -15.95 18.15
C THR A 13 -19.79 -14.55 17.87
N GLY A 14 -18.80 -14.39 16.99
CA GLY A 14 -18.25 -13.04 16.73
C GLY A 14 -17.07 -12.91 15.76
N GLY A 15 -16.79 -13.92 14.92
CA GLY A 15 -15.64 -13.93 14.03
C GLY A 15 -14.30 -14.19 14.73
N PRO A 16 -13.20 -14.33 13.97
CA PRO A 16 -11.88 -14.59 14.54
C PRO A 16 -11.34 -13.35 15.30
N GLN A 17 -10.85 -13.56 16.51
CA GLN A 17 -10.21 -12.52 17.32
C GLN A 17 -8.69 -12.75 17.35
N TYR A 18 -7.93 -11.65 17.43
CA TYR A 18 -6.46 -11.67 17.39
C TYR A 18 -5.90 -11.02 18.65
N TYR A 19 -5.15 -11.81 19.41
CA TYR A 19 -4.51 -11.38 20.66
C TYR A 19 -3.03 -11.14 20.47
N PHE A 20 -2.50 -10.14 21.16
CA PHE A 20 -1.07 -9.91 21.20
C PHE A 20 -0.39 -10.88 22.16
N HIS A 21 0.73 -11.44 21.71
CA HIS A 21 1.65 -12.23 22.50
C HIS A 21 3.04 -11.58 22.46
N ASP A 22 3.73 -11.62 23.60
CA ASP A 22 5.07 -11.05 23.78
C ASP A 22 5.14 -9.55 23.46
N LEU A 23 4.05 -8.82 23.75
CA LEU A 23 3.97 -7.38 23.52
C LEU A 23 4.98 -6.63 24.43
N PRO A 24 5.84 -5.75 23.88
CA PRO A 24 6.78 -4.96 24.68
C PRO A 24 6.08 -4.10 25.74
N VAL A 25 6.77 -3.83 26.85
CA VAL A 25 6.21 -3.09 28.00
C VAL A 25 5.70 -1.70 27.58
N PHE A 26 6.50 -0.95 26.82
CA PHE A 26 6.12 0.39 26.37
C PHE A 26 4.84 0.38 25.50
N VAL A 27 4.65 -0.63 24.65
CA VAL A 27 3.44 -0.78 23.82
C VAL A 27 2.23 -1.13 24.68
N LYS A 28 2.40 -2.01 25.67
CA LYS A 28 1.34 -2.34 26.64
C LYS A 28 0.89 -1.10 27.40
N GLU A 29 1.84 -0.31 27.89
CA GLU A 29 1.57 0.93 28.62
C GLU A 29 0.83 1.92 27.74
N PHE A 30 1.28 2.12 26.49
CA PHE A 30 0.61 3.00 25.53
C PHE A 30 -0.84 2.60 25.24
N ILE A 31 -1.10 1.31 24.97
CA ILE A 31 -2.48 0.84 24.72
C ILE A 31 -3.35 1.05 25.97
N ARG A 32 -2.81 0.81 27.16
CA ARG A 32 -3.56 0.87 28.42
C ARG A 32 -3.82 2.30 28.88
N SER A 33 -2.86 3.21 28.71
CA SER A 33 -3.05 4.63 29.01
C SER A 33 -4.10 5.27 28.10
N SER A 34 -4.11 4.87 26.83
CA SER A 34 -5.08 5.36 25.84
C SER A 34 -6.44 4.63 25.92
N GLY A 35 -6.50 3.48 26.60
CA GLY A 35 -7.65 2.59 26.69
C GLY A 35 -7.90 1.79 25.39
N ALA A 36 -7.95 2.48 24.25
CA ALA A 36 -7.90 1.90 22.92
C ALA A 36 -7.23 2.86 21.93
N CYS A 37 -6.49 2.32 20.96
CA CYS A 37 -5.77 3.09 19.95
C CYS A 37 -6.22 2.69 18.54
N PRO A 38 -6.54 3.64 17.64
CA PRO A 38 -6.75 3.34 16.23
C PRO A 38 -5.53 2.65 15.62
N VAL A 39 -5.76 1.55 14.91
CA VAL A 39 -4.71 0.80 14.21
C VAL A 39 -4.65 1.26 12.78
N VAL A 40 -3.46 1.60 12.32
CA VAL A 40 -3.15 1.66 10.88
C VAL A 40 -2.30 0.45 10.51
N LEU A 41 -2.51 -0.07 9.32
CA LEU A 41 -1.84 -1.28 8.86
C LEU A 41 -0.76 -0.90 7.84
N GLN A 42 0.48 -1.34 8.07
CA GLN A 42 1.47 -1.37 7.00
C GLN A 42 1.07 -2.46 6.02
N THR A 43 0.82 -2.05 4.78
CA THR A 43 0.55 -2.92 3.62
C THR A 43 1.76 -2.96 2.70
N PRO A 44 1.78 -3.83 1.69
CA PRO A 44 2.82 -3.79 0.65
C PRO A 44 2.86 -2.44 -0.10
N TYR A 45 1.73 -1.72 -0.16
CA TYR A 45 1.61 -0.40 -0.80
C TYR A 45 1.90 0.78 0.13
N GLY A 46 2.20 0.57 1.41
CA GLY A 46 2.33 1.66 2.39
C GLY A 46 1.31 1.55 3.53
N ILE A 47 1.19 2.61 4.33
CA ILE A 47 0.27 2.62 5.47
C ILE A 47 -1.16 2.82 4.97
N ALA A 48 -2.09 2.00 5.48
CA ALA A 48 -3.51 2.09 5.19
C ALA A 48 -4.31 2.27 6.49
N SER A 49 -5.28 3.18 6.47
CA SER A 49 -6.27 3.33 7.55
C SER A 49 -7.10 2.06 7.68
N THR A 50 -7.44 1.68 8.91
CA THR A 50 -8.25 0.49 9.17
C THR A 50 -9.38 0.79 10.15
N PRO A 51 -10.48 0.01 10.14
CA PRO A 51 -11.55 0.13 11.13
C PRO A 51 -11.21 -0.59 12.45
N PHE A 52 -9.94 -0.93 12.71
CA PHE A 52 -9.52 -1.70 13.87
C PHE A 52 -8.95 -0.82 14.98
N MET A 53 -9.10 -1.28 16.22
CA MET A 53 -8.51 -0.68 17.40
C MET A 53 -7.66 -1.71 18.14
N ALA A 54 -6.51 -1.30 18.63
CA ALA A 54 -5.75 -2.02 19.65
C ALA A 54 -6.37 -1.69 21.01
N VAL A 55 -6.75 -2.70 21.77
CA VAL A 55 -7.52 -2.55 23.01
C VAL A 55 -6.80 -3.25 24.15
N GLY A 56 -6.70 -2.56 25.28
CA GLY A 56 -6.07 -3.10 26.48
C GLY A 56 -6.88 -4.24 27.11
N ARG A 57 -6.19 -5.09 27.88
CA ARG A 57 -6.82 -6.23 28.59
C ARG A 57 -7.99 -5.87 29.53
N ASP A 58 -7.99 -4.64 30.04
CA ASP A 58 -8.96 -4.11 31.02
C ASP A 58 -10.09 -3.30 30.34
N GLN A 59 -10.12 -3.30 29.00
CA GLN A 59 -11.04 -2.52 28.17
C GLN A 59 -11.69 -3.39 27.08
N LYS A 60 -12.84 -2.94 26.57
CA LYS A 60 -13.50 -3.48 25.38
C LYS A 60 -14.19 -2.38 24.58
N LEU A 61 -14.41 -2.62 23.29
CA LEU A 61 -15.29 -1.76 22.50
C LEU A 61 -16.74 -2.18 22.75
N GLY A 62 -17.52 -1.25 23.28
CA GLY A 62 -18.97 -1.36 23.45
C GLY A 62 -19.73 -1.02 22.17
N LYS A 63 -21.04 -0.78 22.31
CA LYS A 63 -21.89 -0.34 21.19
C LYS A 63 -21.32 0.96 20.58
N LYS A 64 -21.32 1.07 19.25
CA LYS A 64 -20.81 2.22 18.49
C LYS A 64 -19.31 2.50 18.69
N GLY A 65 -18.50 1.50 19.07
CA GLY A 65 -17.04 1.65 19.18
C GLY A 65 -16.56 2.38 20.44
N LYS A 66 -17.44 2.72 21.39
CA LYS A 66 -17.06 3.39 22.64
C LYS A 66 -16.23 2.46 23.52
N VAL A 67 -15.09 2.93 24.01
CA VAL A 67 -14.26 2.21 24.97
C VAL A 67 -15.00 2.12 26.31
N VAL A 68 -15.16 0.90 26.83
CA VAL A 68 -15.77 0.63 28.13
C VAL A 68 -14.92 -0.37 28.91
N GLY A 69 -14.93 -0.27 30.24
CA GLY A 69 -14.22 -1.22 31.09
C GLY A 69 -14.68 -2.67 30.86
N GLY A 70 -13.74 -3.61 30.89
CA GLY A 70 -14.03 -5.03 30.74
C GLY A 70 -12.87 -5.92 31.21
N LYS A 71 -13.17 -7.08 31.78
CA LYS A 71 -12.15 -8.05 32.21
C LYS A 71 -11.88 -9.08 31.12
N VAL A 72 -11.22 -8.65 30.04
CA VAL A 72 -10.96 -9.53 28.87
C VAL A 72 -9.64 -10.30 29.01
N GLY A 73 -8.73 -9.84 29.86
CA GLY A 73 -7.52 -10.58 30.25
C GLY A 73 -6.37 -10.54 29.25
N HIS A 74 -6.62 -10.08 28.01
CA HIS A 74 -5.62 -10.01 26.94
C HIS A 74 -5.68 -8.70 26.15
N ASP A 75 -4.51 -8.15 25.85
CA ASP A 75 -4.33 -7.06 24.90
C ASP A 75 -4.57 -7.61 23.47
N ARG A 76 -5.38 -6.92 22.66
CA ARG A 76 -5.90 -7.50 21.40
C ARG A 76 -6.23 -6.45 20.35
N ILE A 77 -6.50 -6.91 19.13
CA ILE A 77 -7.07 -6.07 18.07
C ILE A 77 -8.55 -6.42 17.89
N GLN A 78 -9.40 -5.40 17.88
CA GLN A 78 -10.84 -5.53 17.72
C GLN A 78 -11.34 -4.58 16.62
N ALA A 79 -12.30 -5.02 15.82
CA ALA A 79 -13.00 -4.14 14.88
C ALA A 79 -13.85 -3.11 15.65
N ALA A 80 -13.65 -1.82 15.40
CA ALA A 80 -14.53 -0.75 15.86
C ALA A 80 -15.81 -0.68 15.02
N SER A 81 -15.70 -1.02 13.74
CA SER A 81 -16.81 -1.13 12.80
C SER A 81 -16.53 -2.25 11.78
N GLY A 82 -17.60 -2.77 11.16
CA GLY A 82 -17.49 -3.86 10.18
C GLY A 82 -17.49 -5.26 10.79
N ARG A 83 -17.44 -6.27 9.90
CA ARG A 83 -17.43 -7.71 10.26
C ARG A 83 -16.09 -8.39 9.98
N GLU A 84 -15.17 -7.70 9.31
CA GLU A 84 -13.86 -8.23 8.98
C GLU A 84 -12.94 -8.20 10.21
N SER A 85 -11.92 -9.05 10.19
CA SER A 85 -10.88 -9.09 11.21
C SER A 85 -9.58 -8.51 10.66
N ILE A 86 -8.66 -8.12 11.55
CA ILE A 86 -7.32 -7.69 11.14
C ILE A 86 -6.60 -8.77 10.32
N GLY A 87 -6.83 -10.05 10.61
CA GLY A 87 -6.29 -11.15 9.83
C GLY A 87 -6.79 -11.14 8.39
N GLU A 88 -8.09 -10.90 8.17
CA GLU A 88 -8.65 -10.81 6.81
C GLU A 88 -8.11 -9.58 6.05
N ALA A 89 -7.92 -8.45 6.74
CA ALA A 89 -7.27 -7.28 6.14
C ALA A 89 -5.82 -7.58 5.73
N ILE A 90 -5.05 -8.30 6.56
CA ILE A 90 -3.70 -8.76 6.22
C ILE A 90 -3.74 -9.72 5.03
N ARG A 91 -4.71 -10.64 4.96
CA ARG A 91 -4.86 -11.54 3.81
C ARG A 91 -5.10 -10.78 2.53
N PHE A 92 -6.04 -9.84 2.55
CA PHE A 92 -6.39 -9.01 1.42
C PHE A 92 -5.16 -8.27 0.91
N TRP A 93 -4.51 -7.47 1.78
CA TRP A 93 -3.40 -6.62 1.37
C TRP A 93 -2.15 -7.37 0.90
N TYR A 94 -1.87 -8.54 1.47
CA TYR A 94 -0.70 -9.35 1.12
C TYR A 94 -1.01 -10.49 0.14
N GLY A 95 -2.21 -10.50 -0.46
CA GLY A 95 -2.63 -11.52 -1.43
C GLY A 95 -2.53 -12.95 -0.90
N LEU A 96 -2.86 -13.15 0.38
CA LEU A 96 -2.81 -14.46 1.02
C LEU A 96 -4.12 -15.21 0.78
N LYS A 97 -4.02 -16.54 0.63
CA LYS A 97 -5.20 -17.42 0.50
C LYS A 97 -6.12 -17.27 1.73
N SER A 98 -7.42 -17.41 1.54
CA SER A 98 -8.42 -17.35 2.62
C SER A 98 -8.35 -18.52 3.61
N ARG A 99 -7.77 -19.65 3.20
CA ARG A 99 -7.52 -20.83 4.04
C ARG A 99 -6.13 -21.42 3.77
N PRO A 100 -5.55 -22.16 4.74
CA PRO A 100 -6.05 -22.36 6.11
C PRO A 100 -5.96 -21.11 7.00
N ASP A 101 -6.50 -21.19 8.22
CA ASP A 101 -6.46 -20.11 9.22
C ASP A 101 -5.03 -19.77 9.64
N PHE A 102 -4.84 -18.58 10.23
CA PHE A 102 -3.54 -18.23 10.78
C PHE A 102 -3.31 -19.01 12.08
N GLU A 103 -2.12 -19.60 12.18
CA GLU A 103 -1.61 -20.09 13.45
C GLU A 103 -0.95 -18.94 14.21
N ARG A 104 -0.16 -18.13 13.49
CA ARG A 104 0.61 -17.03 14.04
C ARG A 104 0.87 -15.97 12.96
N ILE A 105 0.80 -14.71 13.35
CA ILE A 105 1.22 -13.57 12.51
C ILE A 105 2.29 -12.84 13.30
N ASP A 106 3.54 -12.91 12.85
CA ASP A 106 4.62 -12.10 13.42
C ASP A 106 4.41 -10.65 13.02
N VAL A 107 4.53 -9.74 14.00
CA VAL A 107 4.28 -8.32 13.80
C VAL A 107 5.33 -7.49 14.52
N ASP A 108 5.65 -6.35 13.92
CA ASP A 108 6.28 -5.20 14.56
C ASP A 108 5.23 -4.11 14.80
N ILE A 109 5.49 -3.22 15.76
CA ILE A 109 4.62 -2.11 16.11
C ILE A 109 5.49 -0.86 16.24
N VAL A 110 5.08 0.18 15.54
CA VAL A 110 5.64 1.52 15.70
C VAL A 110 4.53 2.40 16.24
N VAL A 111 4.83 3.13 17.31
CA VAL A 111 3.97 4.19 17.84
C VAL A 111 4.61 5.51 17.44
N GLU A 112 3.98 6.24 16.53
CA GLU A 112 4.48 7.55 16.12
C GLU A 112 4.21 8.60 17.21
N PRO A 113 4.99 9.70 17.27
CA PRO A 113 4.82 10.74 18.30
C PRO A 113 3.43 11.38 18.36
N ASP A 114 2.68 11.35 17.25
CA ASP A 114 1.31 11.83 17.16
C ASP A 114 0.26 10.80 17.64
N GLY A 115 0.71 9.66 18.15
CA GLY A 115 -0.13 8.60 18.70
C GLY A 115 -0.62 7.57 17.68
N ARG A 116 -0.15 7.61 16.42
CA ARG A 116 -0.49 6.57 15.43
C ARG A 116 0.12 5.23 15.82
N PHE A 117 -0.74 4.23 15.98
CA PHE A 117 -0.36 2.84 16.24
C PHE A 117 -0.26 2.08 14.91
N ILE A 118 0.96 1.91 14.41
CA ILE A 118 1.23 1.22 13.14
C ILE A 118 1.50 -0.25 13.42
N LEU A 119 0.62 -1.13 12.93
CA LEU A 119 0.82 -2.57 12.93
C LEU A 119 1.57 -2.97 11.66
N ILE A 120 2.69 -3.67 11.80
CA ILE A 120 3.55 -4.08 10.70
C ILE A 120 3.65 -5.61 10.66
N PRO A 121 2.88 -6.31 9.81
CA PRO A 121 3.05 -7.74 9.60
C PRO A 121 4.41 -8.06 8.97
N THR A 122 5.18 -8.95 9.58
CA THR A 122 6.53 -9.32 9.12
C THR A 122 6.61 -10.77 8.64
N ALA A 123 5.80 -11.67 9.20
CA ALA A 123 5.66 -13.03 8.70
C ALA A 123 4.31 -13.65 9.10
N VAL A 124 3.88 -14.68 8.37
CA VAL A 124 2.68 -15.45 8.70
C VAL A 124 2.97 -16.94 8.71
N LEU A 125 2.54 -17.63 9.76
CA LEU A 125 2.46 -19.09 9.82
C LEU A 125 0.99 -19.49 9.71
N MET A 126 0.71 -20.25 8.67
CA MET A 126 -0.62 -20.80 8.40
C MET A 126 -0.78 -22.11 9.17
N ARG A 127 -1.98 -22.42 9.68
CA ARG A 127 -2.25 -23.65 10.44
C ARG A 127 -1.89 -24.89 9.61
N GLY A 128 -1.08 -25.77 10.20
CA GLY A 128 -0.55 -26.97 9.53
C GLY A 128 0.61 -26.69 8.56
N GLY A 129 1.01 -25.43 8.43
CA GLY A 129 2.22 -25.03 7.71
C GLY A 129 3.47 -25.37 8.51
N LYS A 130 4.55 -25.74 7.80
CA LYS A 130 5.83 -26.09 8.43
C LYS A 130 6.75 -24.88 8.64
N ARG A 131 6.58 -23.83 7.84
CA ARG A 131 7.48 -22.66 7.81
C ARG A 131 6.68 -21.37 7.68
N PRO A 132 7.06 -20.30 8.40
CA PRO A 132 6.49 -18.98 8.19
C PRO A 132 6.79 -18.44 6.79
N LYS A 133 5.85 -17.72 6.20
CA LYS A 133 6.02 -16.93 4.99
C LYS A 133 6.36 -15.49 5.38
N THR A 134 7.52 -15.00 4.99
CA THR A 134 7.92 -13.60 5.20
C THR A 134 7.05 -12.65 4.40
N LEU A 135 6.66 -11.54 5.03
CA LEU A 135 5.92 -10.45 4.43
C LEU A 135 6.88 -9.26 4.28
N ALA A 136 7.41 -9.08 3.07
CA ALA A 136 8.42 -8.06 2.81
C ALA A 136 7.81 -6.64 2.85
N LYS A 137 8.52 -5.72 3.50
CA LYS A 137 8.24 -4.28 3.42
C LYS A 137 8.91 -3.73 2.16
N VAL A 138 8.18 -2.94 1.38
CA VAL A 138 8.69 -2.22 0.22
C VAL A 138 8.53 -0.72 0.49
N SER A 139 9.63 0.03 0.43
CA SER A 139 9.67 1.46 0.81
C SER A 139 8.94 2.35 -0.20
N THR A 140 9.14 2.09 -1.48
CA THR A 140 8.59 2.84 -2.62
C THR A 140 8.01 1.84 -3.61
N PRO A 141 6.83 1.26 -3.30
CA PRO A 141 6.29 0.13 -4.04
C PRO A 141 5.82 0.50 -5.45
N LEU A 142 5.47 1.77 -5.69
CA LEU A 142 4.94 2.25 -6.96
C LEU A 142 6.01 2.94 -7.83
N SER A 143 7.22 3.14 -7.29
CA SER A 143 8.28 3.85 -7.99
C SER A 143 8.98 3.00 -9.06
N PHE A 144 9.28 3.65 -10.18
CA PHE A 144 10.11 3.13 -11.26
C PHE A 144 10.83 4.30 -11.94
N HIS A 145 12.12 4.46 -11.65
CA HIS A 145 13.01 5.48 -12.22
C HIS A 145 14.44 4.93 -12.32
N HIS A 146 15.37 5.70 -12.89
CA HIS A 146 16.73 5.23 -13.14
C HIS A 146 17.46 4.72 -11.87
N ASP A 147 17.30 5.42 -10.74
CA ASP A 147 17.98 5.06 -9.48
C ASP A 147 17.28 3.94 -8.70
N TYR A 148 16.00 3.69 -8.95
CA TYR A 148 15.24 2.68 -8.23
C TYR A 148 14.07 2.12 -9.05
N GLN A 149 14.00 0.80 -9.10
CA GLN A 149 12.95 0.04 -9.79
C GLN A 149 12.28 -0.90 -8.80
N SER A 150 11.04 -0.59 -8.41
CA SER A 150 10.28 -1.44 -7.49
C SER A 150 10.14 -2.85 -8.03
N ARG A 151 10.25 -3.83 -7.12
CA ARG A 151 10.03 -5.24 -7.44
C ARG A 151 8.61 -5.48 -8.00
N PHE A 152 7.62 -4.69 -7.61
CA PHE A 152 6.24 -4.88 -8.09
C PHE A 152 6.16 -4.70 -9.61
N TRP A 153 6.76 -3.61 -10.12
CA TRP A 153 6.88 -3.39 -11.55
C TRP A 153 7.71 -4.47 -12.24
N LYS A 154 8.87 -4.83 -11.68
CA LYS A 154 9.75 -5.83 -12.30
C LYS A 154 9.08 -7.21 -12.40
N ASP A 155 8.43 -7.66 -11.32
CA ASP A 155 7.73 -8.94 -11.28
C ASP A 155 6.51 -8.94 -12.22
N GLN A 156 5.76 -7.83 -12.29
CA GLN A 156 4.64 -7.64 -13.20
C GLN A 156 5.09 -7.65 -14.67
N ILE A 157 6.11 -6.86 -15.03
CA ILE A 157 6.66 -6.83 -16.39
C ILE A 157 7.21 -8.21 -16.78
N ALA A 158 7.92 -8.89 -15.87
CA ALA A 158 8.44 -10.24 -16.11
C ALA A 158 7.31 -11.25 -16.33
N LEU A 159 6.20 -11.15 -15.59
CA LEU A 159 5.01 -11.97 -15.81
C LEU A 159 4.39 -11.69 -17.19
N ARG A 160 4.14 -10.41 -17.51
CA ARG A 160 3.52 -10.02 -18.78
C ARG A 160 4.40 -10.35 -19.99
N ARG A 161 5.73 -10.30 -19.87
CA ARG A 161 6.66 -10.79 -20.92
C ARG A 161 6.48 -12.28 -21.21
N ARG A 162 6.14 -13.10 -20.22
CA ARG A 162 5.87 -14.53 -20.40
C ARG A 162 4.49 -14.79 -21.01
N GLU A 163 3.49 -13.98 -20.63
CA GLU A 163 2.09 -14.20 -21.02
C GLU A 163 1.71 -13.53 -22.35
N ALA A 164 2.26 -12.35 -22.64
CA ALA A 164 1.89 -11.48 -23.76
C ALA A 164 3.08 -10.61 -24.21
N ALA A 165 4.12 -11.23 -24.76
CA ALA A 165 5.35 -10.53 -25.16
C ALA A 165 5.12 -9.42 -26.20
N SER A 166 4.19 -9.62 -27.14
CA SER A 166 3.82 -8.61 -28.15
C SER A 166 3.25 -7.35 -27.53
N ASP A 167 2.41 -7.49 -26.50
CA ASP A 167 1.77 -6.37 -25.79
C ASP A 167 2.83 -5.55 -25.05
N ILE A 168 3.84 -6.21 -24.49
CA ILE A 168 4.95 -5.53 -23.81
C ILE A 168 5.84 -4.77 -24.79
N SER A 169 6.15 -5.38 -25.94
CA SER A 169 6.89 -4.69 -27.00
C SER A 169 6.13 -3.46 -27.50
N TRP A 170 4.82 -3.60 -27.74
CA TRP A 170 3.96 -2.48 -28.12
C TRP A 170 3.91 -1.39 -27.05
N ALA A 171 3.75 -1.76 -25.77
CA ALA A 171 3.72 -0.81 -24.67
C ALA A 171 5.04 -0.03 -24.56
N GLY A 172 6.19 -0.72 -24.66
CA GLY A 172 7.51 -0.10 -24.68
C GLY A 172 7.67 0.90 -25.83
N GLU A 173 7.23 0.53 -27.03
CA GLU A 173 7.24 1.39 -28.21
C GLU A 173 6.37 2.65 -28.03
N GLN A 174 5.14 2.50 -27.50
CA GLN A 174 4.25 3.65 -27.27
C GLN A 174 4.84 4.62 -26.24
N ILE A 175 5.40 4.10 -25.15
CA ILE A 175 6.02 4.94 -24.12
C ILE A 175 7.25 5.65 -24.70
N ARG A 176 8.09 4.94 -25.46
CA ARG A 176 9.29 5.53 -26.08
C ARG A 176 8.94 6.70 -27.01
N ARG A 177 7.92 6.57 -27.85
CA ARG A 177 7.47 7.65 -28.74
C ARG A 177 7.07 8.90 -27.96
N VAL A 178 6.33 8.74 -26.87
CA VAL A 178 5.95 9.89 -26.02
C VAL A 178 7.19 10.53 -25.38
N VAL A 179 8.15 9.73 -24.91
CA VAL A 179 9.41 10.24 -24.37
C VAL A 179 10.21 11.01 -25.43
N GLU A 180 10.33 10.47 -26.64
CA GLU A 180 11.03 11.11 -27.76
C GLU A 180 10.36 12.43 -28.18
N ASP A 181 9.03 12.45 -28.31
CA ASP A 181 8.23 13.66 -28.61
C ASP A 181 8.50 14.76 -27.58
N HIS A 182 8.72 14.41 -26.31
CA HIS A 182 9.03 15.35 -25.23
C HIS A 182 10.52 15.73 -25.14
N GLY A 183 11.41 14.94 -25.73
CA GLY A 183 12.85 15.17 -25.74
C GLY A 183 13.34 16.09 -26.88
N HIS A 184 12.59 16.19 -27.98
CA HIS A 184 12.96 17.02 -29.12
C HIS A 184 12.46 18.46 -28.93
N ALA A 185 13.40 19.37 -28.70
CA ALA A 185 13.15 20.74 -28.29
C ALA A 185 12.66 21.64 -29.44
N ASP A 186 11.35 21.60 -29.71
CA ASP A 186 10.55 22.79 -30.03
C ASP A 186 9.20 22.68 -29.28
N THR A 187 9.31 22.60 -27.96
CA THR A 187 8.30 22.09 -27.01
C THR A 187 7.10 23.01 -26.76
N ARG A 188 6.85 24.01 -27.61
CA ARG A 188 5.76 24.99 -27.40
C ARG A 188 4.37 24.37 -27.51
N ASN A 189 4.24 23.27 -28.26
CA ASN A 189 2.94 22.61 -28.52
C ASN A 189 2.77 21.28 -27.79
N VAL A 190 3.80 20.79 -27.07
CA VAL A 190 3.73 19.56 -26.30
C VAL A 190 3.29 19.91 -24.89
N HIS A 191 2.14 19.42 -24.45
CA HIS A 191 1.56 19.71 -23.14
C HIS A 191 1.81 18.56 -22.15
N GLU A 192 1.78 18.84 -20.84
CA GLU A 192 1.89 17.77 -19.82
C GLU A 192 0.82 16.69 -19.98
N SER A 193 -0.39 17.08 -20.40
CA SER A 193 -1.48 16.17 -20.72
C SER A 193 -1.15 15.16 -21.83
N ASP A 194 -0.15 15.42 -22.67
CA ASP A 194 0.25 14.48 -23.73
C ASP A 194 0.82 13.18 -23.15
N LEU A 195 1.28 13.19 -21.90
CA LEU A 195 1.69 11.98 -21.19
C LEU A 195 0.53 10.98 -21.03
N LEU A 196 -0.73 11.43 -21.07
CA LEU A 196 -1.91 10.57 -21.06
C LEU A 196 -1.98 9.65 -22.29
N ARG A 197 -1.25 9.95 -23.38
CA ARG A 197 -1.09 9.05 -24.53
C ARG A 197 -0.49 7.70 -24.11
N THR A 198 0.22 7.64 -22.99
CA THR A 198 0.76 6.40 -22.43
C THR A 198 -0.25 5.57 -21.65
N ALA A 199 -1.47 6.06 -21.38
CA ALA A 199 -2.45 5.40 -20.51
C ALA A 199 -2.74 3.94 -20.92
N GLY A 200 -2.92 3.69 -22.22
CA GLY A 200 -3.15 2.32 -22.72
C GLY A 200 -1.95 1.39 -22.51
N ALA A 201 -0.73 1.90 -22.72
CA ALA A 201 0.50 1.15 -22.47
C ALA A 201 0.70 0.89 -20.97
N LEU A 202 0.48 1.89 -20.12
CA LEU A 202 0.57 1.78 -18.67
C LEU A 202 -0.45 0.79 -18.09
N SER A 203 -1.67 0.75 -18.65
CA SER A 203 -2.71 -0.21 -18.23
C SER A 203 -2.26 -1.66 -18.42
N LEU A 204 -1.60 -1.98 -19.55
CA LEU A 204 -1.03 -3.31 -19.79
C LEU A 204 0.04 -3.72 -18.77
N LEU A 205 0.71 -2.72 -18.17
CA LEU A 205 1.75 -2.90 -17.17
C LEU A 205 1.21 -2.83 -15.73
N GLY A 206 -0.09 -2.55 -15.55
CA GLY A 206 -0.75 -2.54 -14.24
C GLY A 206 -1.02 -1.14 -13.66
N LEU A 207 -1.03 -0.07 -14.46
CA LEU A 207 -1.48 1.26 -14.03
C LEU A 207 -2.63 1.75 -14.91
N ASP A 208 -3.82 1.83 -14.33
CA ASP A 208 -4.99 2.45 -14.94
C ASP A 208 -5.08 3.92 -14.50
N LEU A 209 -4.77 4.83 -15.42
CA LEU A 209 -4.94 6.27 -15.19
C LEU A 209 -6.44 6.63 -15.22
N SER A 210 -6.89 7.38 -14.23
CA SER A 210 -8.25 7.93 -14.23
C SER A 210 -8.40 9.13 -15.17
N LEU A 211 -9.63 9.65 -15.26
CA LEU A 211 -9.90 10.93 -15.93
C LEU A 211 -8.94 12.02 -15.45
N TYR A 212 -8.45 12.79 -16.41
CA TYR A 212 -7.60 13.96 -16.18
C TYR A 212 -8.43 15.15 -15.70
N LEU A 213 -8.05 15.72 -14.57
CA LEU A 213 -8.67 16.88 -13.94
C LEU A 213 -7.67 18.03 -13.85
N VAL A 214 -8.16 19.26 -13.99
CA VAL A 214 -7.33 20.47 -13.87
C VAL A 214 -7.23 21.03 -12.44
N LYS A 215 -7.80 20.30 -11.46
CA LYS A 215 -7.84 20.72 -10.04
C LYS A 215 -7.52 19.53 -9.14
N GLY A 216 -6.61 19.74 -8.20
CA GLY A 216 -6.12 18.67 -7.32
C GLY A 216 -5.04 17.85 -8.03
N TYR A 217 -5.00 16.55 -7.76
CA TYR A 217 -4.22 15.63 -8.56
C TYR A 217 -4.82 15.51 -9.96
N ASP A 218 -3.96 15.44 -10.97
CA ASP A 218 -4.36 15.28 -12.36
C ASP A 218 -5.24 14.04 -12.58
N CYS A 219 -4.88 12.89 -12.03
CA CYS A 219 -5.65 11.65 -12.15
C CYS A 219 -5.93 11.05 -10.75
N PRO A 220 -6.94 11.57 -10.02
CA PRO A 220 -7.11 11.30 -8.58
C PRO A 220 -7.63 9.89 -8.26
N ASN A 221 -8.25 9.21 -9.22
CA ASN A 221 -8.88 7.91 -9.02
C ASN A 221 -8.13 6.78 -9.75
N SER A 222 -6.84 6.99 -10.04
CA SER A 222 -6.02 6.00 -10.73
C SER A 222 -5.82 4.76 -9.86
N ARG A 223 -5.52 3.62 -10.49
CA ARG A 223 -5.41 2.33 -9.81
C ARG A 223 -4.21 1.54 -10.29
N PHE A 224 -3.51 0.93 -9.34
CA PHE A 224 -2.41 0.00 -9.59
C PHE A 224 -2.87 -1.44 -9.42
N HIS A 225 -2.41 -2.30 -10.32
CA HIS A 225 -2.75 -3.71 -10.43
C HIS A 225 -1.47 -4.52 -10.60
N PHE A 226 -0.91 -5.01 -9.50
CA PHE A 226 0.23 -5.93 -9.53
C PHE A 226 -0.20 -7.35 -9.21
N SER A 227 0.38 -8.31 -9.94
CA SER A 227 0.06 -9.73 -9.77
C SER A 227 0.26 -10.20 -8.34
N GLY A 228 -0.74 -10.92 -7.81
CA GLY A 228 -0.72 -11.46 -6.46
C GLY A 228 -0.96 -10.43 -5.35
N LEU A 229 -1.33 -9.18 -5.69
CA LEU A 229 -1.73 -8.14 -4.74
C LEU A 229 -3.10 -7.57 -5.13
N PRO A 230 -3.85 -7.00 -4.17
CA PRO A 230 -5.11 -6.35 -4.49
C PRO A 230 -4.87 -5.06 -5.29
N PRO A 231 -5.89 -4.59 -6.04
CA PRO A 231 -5.89 -3.25 -6.62
C PRO A 231 -5.62 -2.17 -5.56
N TYR A 232 -4.75 -1.21 -5.87
CA TYR A 232 -4.45 -0.09 -4.99
C TYR A 232 -4.87 1.24 -5.63
N PRO A 233 -5.89 1.93 -5.08
CA PRO A 233 -6.23 3.28 -5.53
C PRO A 233 -5.14 4.26 -5.10
N CYS A 234 -4.63 5.03 -6.05
CA CYS A 234 -3.56 5.98 -5.82
C CYS A 234 -3.69 7.16 -6.80
N PRO A 235 -3.79 8.41 -6.32
CA PRO A 235 -3.77 9.57 -7.20
C PRO A 235 -2.44 9.68 -7.94
N VAL A 236 -2.52 10.08 -9.21
CA VAL A 236 -1.35 10.35 -10.07
C VAL A 236 -1.33 11.84 -10.44
N GLU A 237 -0.19 12.49 -10.23
CA GLU A 237 0.12 13.80 -10.83
C GLU A 237 0.92 13.59 -12.11
N ILE A 238 0.64 14.36 -13.14
CA ILE A 238 1.36 14.36 -14.40
C ILE A 238 2.27 15.57 -14.47
N LYS A 239 3.54 15.34 -14.80
CA LYS A 239 4.54 16.40 -14.97
C LYS A 239 5.52 16.05 -16.08
N LYS A 240 6.05 17.04 -16.80
CA LYS A 240 7.18 16.74 -17.72
C LYS A 240 8.43 16.32 -16.94
N ARG A 241 8.70 17.03 -15.86
CA ARG A 241 9.80 16.81 -14.92
C ARG A 241 9.22 16.74 -13.52
N SER A 242 9.71 15.83 -12.68
CA SER A 242 9.16 15.64 -11.33
C SER A 242 9.40 16.83 -10.37
N ALA A 243 10.17 17.84 -10.78
CA ALA A 243 10.38 19.09 -10.07
C ALA A 243 9.10 19.93 -9.92
N ALA A 244 9.12 20.89 -8.99
CA ALA A 244 8.07 21.91 -8.79
C ALA A 244 6.67 21.39 -8.35
N PHE A 245 6.62 20.26 -7.61
CA PHE A 245 5.38 19.66 -7.08
C PHE A 245 5.10 20.01 -5.59
N SER A 246 5.64 21.12 -5.08
CA SER A 246 5.60 21.44 -3.63
C SER A 246 4.20 21.67 -3.07
N TYR A 247 3.26 22.17 -3.89
CA TYR A 247 1.91 22.52 -3.43
C TYR A 247 1.11 21.28 -3.01
N GLN A 248 1.05 20.27 -3.87
CA GLN A 248 0.27 19.06 -3.63
C GLN A 248 0.91 18.18 -2.54
N VAL A 249 2.24 18.10 -2.46
CA VAL A 249 2.94 17.44 -1.33
C VAL A 249 2.51 18.03 0.00
N THR A 250 2.39 19.35 0.06
CA THR A 250 2.03 20.05 1.31
C THR A 250 0.53 19.90 1.62
N LYS A 251 -0.32 19.88 0.59
CA LYS A 251 -1.79 19.90 0.75
C LYS A 251 -2.42 18.53 0.96
N TYR A 252 -1.76 17.46 0.53
CA TYR A 252 -2.26 16.08 0.59
C TYR A 252 -1.32 15.16 1.38
N ALA A 253 -0.75 15.68 2.47
CA ALA A 253 0.22 14.98 3.31
C ALA A 253 -0.38 13.76 4.07
N ASP A 254 -1.70 13.72 4.20
CA ASP A 254 -2.40 12.61 4.81
C ASP A 254 -2.74 11.55 3.75
N LEU A 255 -2.28 10.32 4.03
CA LEU A 255 -2.52 9.06 3.30
C LEU A 255 -3.86 9.03 2.54
N PRO A 256 -3.93 8.42 1.34
CA PRO A 256 -3.01 7.43 0.74
C PRO A 256 -1.80 8.02 -0.01
N ARG A 257 -0.88 7.15 -0.45
CA ARG A 257 0.28 7.54 -1.29
C ARG A 257 -0.17 8.26 -2.57
N ALA A 258 0.71 9.03 -3.17
CA ALA A 258 0.54 9.56 -4.52
C ALA A 258 1.73 9.23 -5.41
N VAL A 259 1.51 9.24 -6.73
CA VAL A 259 2.55 8.99 -7.73
C VAL A 259 2.73 10.21 -8.63
N VAL A 260 3.97 10.58 -8.90
CA VAL A 260 4.30 11.53 -9.97
C VAL A 260 4.67 10.74 -11.22
N LEU A 261 3.84 10.84 -12.25
CA LEU A 261 4.13 10.34 -13.60
C LEU A 261 4.88 11.42 -14.36
N CYS A 262 6.10 11.12 -14.80
CA CYS A 262 6.93 12.09 -15.49
C CYS A 262 7.75 11.51 -16.64
N VAL A 263 8.22 12.37 -17.54
CA VAL A 263 9.18 11.97 -18.57
C VAL A 263 10.54 11.74 -17.94
N HIS A 264 10.98 12.68 -17.10
CA HIS A 264 12.27 12.64 -16.41
C HIS A 264 12.13 12.92 -14.92
N HIS A 265 12.78 12.08 -14.12
CA HIS A 265 12.87 12.27 -12.68
C HIS A 265 14.05 13.17 -12.31
N ASP A 266 13.76 14.23 -11.56
CA ASP A 266 14.71 15.21 -11.03
C ASP A 266 14.32 15.73 -9.63
N LEU A 267 13.46 15.01 -8.90
CA LEU A 267 13.03 15.36 -7.54
C LEU A 267 14.01 14.76 -6.51
N PRO A 268 14.85 15.56 -5.85
CA PRO A 268 15.75 15.05 -4.83
C PRO A 268 14.97 14.64 -3.58
N ASN A 269 15.18 13.42 -3.10
CA ASN A 269 14.60 12.89 -1.86
C ASN A 269 13.07 13.06 -1.79
N PRO A 270 12.30 12.36 -2.64
CA PRO A 270 10.85 12.41 -2.60
C PRO A 270 10.33 12.06 -1.19
N PRO A 271 9.27 12.73 -0.70
CA PRO A 271 8.64 12.37 0.57
C PRO A 271 8.25 10.88 0.60
N ALA A 272 8.28 10.25 1.77
CA ALA A 272 8.09 8.79 1.89
C ALA A 272 6.75 8.26 1.31
N HIS A 273 5.74 9.11 1.18
CA HIS A 273 4.42 8.78 0.63
C HIS A 273 4.27 9.14 -0.86
N ILE A 274 5.31 9.68 -1.50
CA ILE A 274 5.35 10.02 -2.91
C ILE A 274 6.24 9.02 -3.63
N ASP A 275 5.68 8.36 -4.63
CA ASP A 275 6.39 7.49 -5.55
C ASP A 275 6.58 8.21 -6.90
N VAL A 276 7.59 7.83 -7.67
CA VAL A 276 7.85 8.42 -9.00
C VAL A 276 7.86 7.35 -10.06
N LEU A 277 7.08 7.57 -11.12
CA LEU A 277 7.05 6.77 -12.33
C LEU A 277 7.66 7.58 -13.48
N GLU A 278 8.87 7.22 -13.86
CA GLU A 278 9.63 7.86 -14.92
C GLU A 278 9.52 7.07 -16.22
N LEU A 279 8.92 7.70 -17.24
CA LEU A 279 8.67 7.07 -18.52
C LEU A 279 9.95 6.79 -19.31
N SER A 280 11.00 7.63 -19.20
CA SER A 280 12.27 7.35 -19.88
C SER A 280 12.94 6.08 -19.35
N ALA A 281 12.99 5.92 -18.03
CA ALA A 281 13.51 4.72 -17.38
C ALA A 281 12.67 3.49 -17.73
N LEU A 282 11.35 3.63 -17.72
CA LEU A 282 10.44 2.54 -18.08
C LEU A 282 10.59 2.12 -19.56
N ALA A 283 10.66 3.08 -20.49
CA ALA A 283 10.89 2.81 -21.91
C ALA A 283 12.20 2.05 -22.14
N GLN A 284 13.27 2.45 -21.45
CA GLN A 284 14.57 1.80 -21.54
C GLN A 284 14.52 0.37 -20.99
N TYR A 285 13.81 0.13 -19.90
CA TYR A 285 13.67 -1.20 -19.32
C TYR A 285 12.81 -2.16 -20.15
N LEU A 286 11.83 -1.61 -20.89
CA LEU A 286 10.91 -2.39 -21.71
C LEU A 286 11.50 -2.80 -23.06
N ALA A 287 12.48 -2.04 -23.57
CA ALA A 287 13.28 -2.38 -24.75
C ALA A 287 13.97 -3.75 -24.61
#